data_AF-A0A932SW90-F1
#
_entry.id   AF-A0A932SW90-F1
#
_cell.length_a   1.000
_cell.length_b   1.000
_cell.length_c   1.000
_cell.angle_alpha   90.00
_cell.angle_beta   90.00
_cell.angle_gamma   90.00
#
_symmetry.space_group_name_H-M   'P 1'
#
loop_
_entity.id
_entity.type
_entity.pdbx_description
1 polymer ?
#
loop_
_entity_poly.entity_id
_entity_poly.type
_entity_poly.pdbx_seq_one_letter_code
_entity_poly.pdbx_strand_id
1 'polypeptide(L)' 'MKTITFKAIEFPSAFAALQHAEATGGSAILLDARNFVLATDEVDRIAAAGVEFAHLVDHEMPDGEYRIMTIPVN' A
#
# COMPACT_ATOMS: atom_id res chain seq x y z
N MET A 1 8.66 -0.23 -23.38
CA MET A 1 8.37 0.24 -22.01
C MET A 1 6.94 0.79 -22.02
N LYS A 2 6.02 0.17 -21.28
CA LYS A 2 4.65 0.70 -21.15
C LYS A 2 4.64 1.61 -19.94
N THR A 3 4.24 2.86 -20.13
CA THR A 3 3.98 3.79 -19.02
C THR A 3 2.59 3.51 -18.48
N ILE A 4 2.43 3.40 -17.16
CA ILE A 4 1.14 3.30 -16.48
C ILE A 4 0.91 4.54 -15.63
N THR A 5 -0.33 5.03 -15.63
CA THR A 5 -0.78 6.13 -14.79
C THR A 5 -1.88 5.61 -13.88
N PHE A 6 -1.80 5.96 -12.60
CA PHE A 6 -2.77 5.58 -11.56
C PHE A 6 -3.06 6.79 -10.66
N LYS A 7 -4.15 6.72 -9.90
CA LYS A 7 -4.49 7.73 -8.90
C LYS A 7 -4.08 7.23 -7.52
N ALA A 8 -3.39 8.07 -6.77
CA ALA A 8 -2.93 7.76 -5.43
C ALA A 8 -2.90 9.01 -4.54
N ILE A 9 -2.96 8.79 -3.24
CA ILE A 9 -2.70 9.80 -2.21
C ILE A 9 -1.42 9.39 -1.50
N GLU A 10 -0.43 10.28 -1.47
CA GLU A 10 0.86 10.05 -0.82
C GLU A 10 0.80 10.41 0.67
N PHE A 11 1.47 9.62 1.51
CA PHE A 11 1.55 9.83 2.95
C PHE A 11 3.00 9.82 3.45
N PRO A 12 3.31 10.61 4.48
CA PRO A 12 4.67 10.71 5.02
C PRO A 12 5.11 9.46 5.80
N SER A 13 4.18 8.58 6.18
CA SER A 13 4.49 7.34 6.91
C SER A 13 3.51 6.22 6.57
N ALA A 14 3.96 4.99 6.75
CA ALA A 14 3.12 3.80 6.56
C ALA A 14 1.90 3.80 7.50
N PHE A 15 2.10 4.26 8.74
CA PHE A 15 1.03 4.40 9.73
C PHE A 15 -0.06 5.38 9.28
N ALA A 16 0.33 6.53 8.70
CA ALA A 16 -0.63 7.50 8.18
C ALA A 16 -1.40 6.95 6.96
N ALA A 17 -0.72 6.21 6.08
CA ALA A 17 -1.37 5.55 4.95
C ALA A 17 -2.38 4.49 5.41
N LEU A 18 -1.99 3.64 6.37
CA LEU A 18 -2.86 2.60 6.95
C LEU A 18 -4.11 3.19 7.61
N GLN A 19 -3.95 4.18 8.49
CA GLN A 19 -5.09 4.85 9.11
C GLN A 19 -6.04 5.48 8.09
N HIS A 20 -5.51 6.08 7.02
CA HIS A 20 -6.35 6.63 5.96
C HIS A 20 -7.11 5.52 5.23
N ALA A 21 -6.44 4.44 4.82
CA ALA A 21 -7.07 3.32 4.14
C ALA A 21 -8.15 2.65 5.01
N GLU A 22 -7.94 2.55 6.33
CA GLU A 22 -8.94 2.05 7.28
C GLU A 22 -10.15 2.99 7.37
N ALA A 23 -9.92 4.30 7.44
CA ALA A 23 -10.99 5.30 7.59
C ALA A 23 -11.81 5.54 6.32
N THR A 24 -11.18 5.47 5.14
CA THR A 24 -11.81 5.85 3.86
C THR A 24 -12.00 4.69 2.88
N GLY A 25 -11.42 3.53 3.18
CA GLY A 25 -11.26 2.44 2.23
C GLY A 25 -10.06 2.63 1.29
N GLY A 26 -9.79 1.61 0.48
CA GLY A 26 -8.64 1.54 -0.41
C GLY A 26 -7.58 0.57 0.09
N SER A 27 -6.38 0.67 -0.48
CA SER A 27 -5.23 -0.19 -0.17
C SER A 27 -3.99 0.67 0.04
N ALA A 28 -3.39 0.55 1.22
CA ALA A 28 -2.12 1.17 1.56
C ALA A 28 -0.96 0.33 0.96
N ILE A 29 -0.07 0.98 0.23
CA ILE A 29 1.07 0.33 -0.41
C ILE A 29 2.37 1.13 -0.20
N LEU A 30 3.49 0.43 -0.28
CA LEU A 30 4.84 0.97 -0.40
C LEU A 30 5.30 0.79 -1.84
N LEU A 31 5.60 1.90 -2.52
CA LEU A 31 6.14 1.93 -3.88
C LEU A 31 7.29 2.92 -3.91
N ASP A 32 8.47 2.47 -4.35
CA ASP A 32 9.66 3.34 -4.48
C ASP A 32 9.96 4.14 -3.19
N ALA A 33 10.01 3.41 -2.06
CA ALA A 33 10.21 3.93 -0.71
C ALA A 33 9.18 4.99 -0.23
N ARG A 34 8.05 5.14 -0.92
CA ARG A 34 6.97 6.08 -0.60
C ARG A 34 5.68 5.35 -0.28
N ASN A 35 4.90 5.91 0.63
CA ASN A 35 3.66 5.31 1.10
C ASN A 35 2.48 5.95 0.36
N PHE A 36 1.61 5.12 -0.21
CA PHE A 36 0.45 5.57 -0.95
C PHE A 36 -0.82 4.85 -0.49
N VAL A 37 -1.96 5.50 -0.66
CA VAL A 37 -3.27 4.83 -0.68
C VAL A 37 -3.86 4.96 -2.07
N LEU A 38 -4.30 3.83 -2.62
CA LEU A 38 -4.97 3.73 -3.91
C LEU A 38 -6.33 3.04 -3.72
N ALA A 39 -7.23 3.23 -4.67
CA ALA A 39 -8.40 2.37 -4.78
C ALA A 39 -7.97 0.94 -5.13
N THR A 40 -8.69 -0.06 -4.65
CA THR A 40 -8.33 -1.48 -4.81
C THR A 40 -8.20 -1.88 -6.29
N ASP A 41 -9.08 -1.35 -7.16
CA ASP A 41 -9.04 -1.59 -8.59
C ASP A 41 -7.81 -0.98 -9.29
N GLU A 42 -7.30 0.15 -8.80
CA GLU A 42 -6.02 0.72 -9.26
C GLU A 42 -4.84 -0.14 -8.79
N VAL A 43 -4.88 -0.72 -7.58
CA VAL A 43 -3.85 -1.67 -7.11
C VAL A 43 -3.81 -2.91 -7.99
N ASP A 44 -4.96 -3.51 -8.29
CA ASP A 44 -5.05 -4.66 -9.19
C ASP A 44 -4.50 -4.33 -10.59
N ARG A 45 -4.77 -3.12 -11.09
CA ARG A 45 -4.26 -2.66 -12.39
C ARG A 45 -2.75 -2.50 -12.42
N ILE A 46 -2.12 -1.91 -11.39
CA ILE A 46 -0.66 -1.77 -11.36
C ILE A 46 0.02 -3.12 -11.12
N ALA A 47 -0.58 -4.02 -10.33
CA ALA A 47 -0.09 -5.38 -10.15
C ALA A 47 -0.12 -6.16 -11.48
N ALA A 48 -1.23 -6.10 -12.22
CA ALA A 48 -1.37 -6.72 -13.53
C ALA A 48 -0.44 -6.11 -14.59
N ALA A 49 0.00 -4.87 -14.40
CA ALA A 49 1.00 -4.23 -15.25
C ALA A 49 2.45 -4.61 -14.90
N GLY A 50 2.66 -5.43 -13.86
CA GLY A 50 3.99 -5.86 -13.41
C GLY A 50 4.75 -4.78 -12.65
N VAL A 51 4.06 -3.83 -12.02
CA VAL A 51 4.70 -2.87 -11.11
C VAL A 51 5.05 -3.58 -9.82
N GLU A 52 6.29 -3.44 -9.37
CA GLU A 52 6.79 -3.95 -8.09
C GLU A 52 6.39 -2.98 -6.97
N PHE A 53 5.66 -3.47 -5.97
CA PHE A 53 5.29 -2.71 -4.78
C PHE A 53 5.09 -3.67 -3.60
N ALA A 54 4.76 -3.15 -2.41
CA ALA A 54 4.33 -3.99 -1.30
C ALA A 54 3.06 -3.46 -0.66
N HIS A 55 2.15 -4.35 -0.24
CA HIS A 55 1.05 -3.95 0.62
C HIS A 55 1.59 -3.61 2.01
N LEU A 56 1.10 -2.51 2.58
CA LEU A 56 1.28 -2.20 4.00
C LEU A 56 0.16 -2.89 4.77
N VAL A 57 0.51 -3.62 5.82
CA VAL A 57 -0.44 -4.28 6.71
C VAL A 57 -0.05 -4.03 8.15
N ASP A 58 -1.04 -3.80 9.00
CA ASP A 58 -0.83 -3.83 10.44
C ASP A 58 -0.98 -5.27 10.94
N HIS A 59 -0.02 -5.75 11.72
CA HIS A 59 0.03 -7.12 12.20
C HIS A 59 0.22 -7.16 13.70
N GLU A 60 -0.74 -7.76 14.40
CA GLU A 60 -0.65 -8.06 15.82
C GLU A 60 0.32 -9.23 16.03
N MET A 61 1.36 -8.98 16.80
CA MET A 61 2.38 -9.94 17.17
C MET A 61 1.91 -10.79 18.38
N PRO A 62 2.52 -11.96 18.65
CA PRO A 62 2.14 -12.80 19.79
C PRO A 62 2.30 -12.15 21.18
N ASP A 63 3.08 -11.07 21.27
CA ASP A 63 3.27 -10.27 22.48
C ASP A 63 2.18 -9.19 22.67
N GLY A 64 1.22 -9.08 21.74
CA GLY A 64 0.16 -8.08 21.74
C GLY A 64 0.59 -6.72 21.17
N GLU A 65 1.82 -6.58 20.69
CA GLU A 65 2.26 -5.36 19.99
C GLU A 65 1.85 -5.39 18.52
N TYR A 66 1.57 -4.21 17.96
CA TYR A 66 1.30 -4.05 16.54
C TYR A 66 2.57 -3.65 15.78
N ARG A 67 2.79 -4.29 14.63
CA ARG A 67 3.89 -3.96 13.72
C ARG A 67 3.37 -3.80 12.31
N ILE A 68 3.80 -2.73 11.66
CA ILE A 68 3.55 -2.54 10.24
C ILE A 68 4.53 -3.41 9.45
N MET A 69 3.97 -4.31 8.65
CA MET A 69 4.72 -5.19 7.76
C MET A 69 4.43 -4.89 6.30
N THR A 70 5.33 -5.35 5.42
CA THR A 70 5.19 -5.26 3.98
C THR A 70 4.97 -6.64 3.36
N ILE A 71 3.98 -6.78 2.49
CA ILE A 71 3.77 -7.99 1.68
C ILE A 71 4.12 -7.65 0.23
N PRO A 72 5.25 -8.15 -0.33
CA PRO A 72 5.68 -7.78 -1.68
C PRO A 72 4.74 -8.35 -2.75
N VAL A 73 4.59 -7.59 -3.84
CA VAL A 73 3.82 -7.93 -5.04
C VAL A 73 4.67 -7.62 -6.26
N ASN A 74 4.89 -8.67 -7.08
CA ASN A 74 5.83 -8.74 -8.21
C ASN A 74 7.30 -8.61 -7.79
#